data_AF-A0A3C0ABU9-F1
#
_entry.id   AF-A0A3C0ABU9-F1
#
_cell.length_a   1.000
_cell.length_b   1.000
_cell.length_c   1.000
_cell.angle_alpha   90.00
_cell.angle_beta   90.00
_cell.angle_gamma   90.00
#
_symmetry.space_group_name_H-M   'P 1'
#
loop_
_entity.id
_entity.type
_entity.pdbx_description
1 polymer ?
#
loop_
_entity_poly.entity_id
_entity_poly.type
_entity_poly.pdbx_seq_one_letter_code
_entity_poly.pdbx_strand_id
1 'polypeptide(L)'
;MDSRFKLLFSGLAIVITFTAFIPYIRGILAGRTRPHLFSWLIWGITTLIVFFAQLEANGGIGAWPIGISGVITVYIAFLSYVKRSDISITHLDRLFL
;
A
#
# COMPACT_ATOMS: atom_id res chain seq x y z
N MET A 1 1.05 26.20 5.31
CA MET A 1 2.30 25.40 5.35
C MET A 1 3.06 25.66 4.07
N ASP A 2 4.31 26.09 4.14
CA ASP A 2 5.11 26.44 2.96
C ASP A 2 5.24 25.23 2.01
N SER A 3 5.17 25.45 0.70
CA SER A 3 5.20 24.40 -0.33
C SER A 3 6.48 23.56 -0.24
N ARG A 4 7.58 24.17 0.24
CA ARG A 4 8.87 23.50 0.49
C ARG A 4 8.76 22.40 1.55
N PHE A 5 8.04 22.66 2.65
CA PHE A 5 7.84 21.64 3.69
C PHE A 5 7.00 20.48 3.17
N LYS A 6 5.92 20.75 2.43
CA LYS A 6 5.10 19.69 1.80
C LYS A 6 5.95 18.81 0.89
N LEU A 7 6.82 19.43 0.09
CA LEU A 7 7.70 18.71 -0.84
C LEU A 7 8.75 17.86 -0.10
N LEU A 8 9.36 18.40 0.96
CA LEU A 8 10.32 17.69 1.79
C LEU A 8 9.68 16.47 2.49
N PHE A 9 8.55 16.67 3.17
CA PHE A 9 7.87 15.59 3.88
C PHE A 9 7.29 14.54 2.93
N SER A 10 6.72 14.93 1.79
CA SER A 10 6.28 13.97 0.77
C SER A 10 7.45 13.18 0.20
N GLY A 11 8.58 13.84 -0.09
CA GLY A 11 9.78 13.16 -0.56
C GLY A 11 10.31 12.14 0.44
N LEU A 12 10.42 12.53 1.72
CA LEU A 12 10.83 11.62 2.79
C LEU A 12 9.86 10.46 2.97
N ALA A 13 8.55 10.72 2.95
CA ALA A 13 7.53 9.68 3.04
C ALA A 13 7.66 8.67 1.90
N ILE A 14 7.90 9.13 0.66
CA ILE A 14 8.10 8.25 -0.50
C ILE A 14 9.35 7.38 -0.31
N VAL A 15 10.46 7.95 0.14
CA VAL A 15 11.69 7.18 0.42
C VAL A 15 11.42 6.10 1.47
N ILE A 16 10.75 6.46 2.56
CA ILE A 16 10.38 5.51 3.63
C ILE A 16 9.49 4.41 3.06
N THR A 17 8.46 4.76 2.28
CA THR A 17 7.57 3.79 1.60
C THR A 17 8.39 2.78 0.79
N PHE A 18 9.32 3.23 -0.05
CA PHE A 18 10.15 2.31 -0.83
C PHE A 18 11.07 1.45 0.06
N THR A 19 11.72 2.04 1.05
CA THR A 19 12.59 1.26 1.96
C THR A 19 11.84 0.18 2.73
N ALA A 20 10.56 0.40 3.05
CA ALA A 20 9.71 -0.57 3.72
C ALA A 20 9.19 -1.66 2.76
N PHE A 21 8.67 -1.27 1.58
CA PHE A 21 8.00 -2.21 0.67
C PHE A 21 8.95 -3.02 -0.20
N ILE A 22 10.13 -2.50 -0.57
CA ILE A 22 11.12 -3.25 -1.37
C ILE A 22 11.53 -4.58 -0.71
N PRO A 23 11.99 -4.62 0.56
CA PRO A 23 12.36 -5.89 1.19
C PRO A 23 11.15 -6.82 1.35
N TYR A 24 9.96 -6.27 1.61
CA TYR A 24 8.72 -7.04 1.70
C TYR A 24 8.37 -7.74 0.37
N ILE A 25 8.36 -6.99 -0.74
CA ILE A 25 8.14 -7.51 -2.09
C ILE A 25 9.18 -8.57 -2.44
N ARG A 26 10.45 -8.34 -2.13
CA ARG A 26 11.52 -9.35 -2.32
C ARG A 26 11.24 -10.64 -1.54
N GLY A 27 10.71 -10.53 -0.31
CA GLY A 27 10.27 -11.68 0.48
C GLY A 27 9.14 -12.47 -0.15
N ILE A 28 8.16 -11.79 -0.75
CA ILE A 28 7.06 -12.43 -1.50
C ILE A 28 7.59 -13.15 -2.74
N LEU A 29 8.42 -12.48 -3.53
CA LEU A 29 8.99 -13.06 -4.75
C LEU A 29 9.84 -14.29 -4.45
N ALA A 30 10.60 -14.26 -3.35
CA ALA A 30 11.38 -15.39 -2.82
C ALA A 30 10.52 -16.49 -2.16
N GLY A 31 9.20 -16.30 -2.04
CA GLY A 31 8.28 -17.27 -1.44
C GLY A 31 8.37 -17.40 0.09
N ARG A 32 9.17 -16.55 0.75
CA ARG A 32 9.31 -16.50 2.22
C ARG A 32 8.10 -15.85 2.88
N THR A 33 7.42 -14.97 2.16
CA THR A 33 6.23 -14.24 2.62
C THR A 33 5.06 -14.59 1.71
N ARG A 34 3.93 -14.96 2.31
CA ARG A 34 2.69 -15.30 1.60
C ARG A 34 1.57 -14.37 2.09
N PRO A 35 1.34 -13.23 1.44
CA PRO A 35 0.36 -12.27 1.91
C PRO A 35 -1.07 -12.72 1.61
N HIS A 36 -2.03 -12.38 2.47
CA HIS A 36 -3.44 -12.67 2.22
C HIS A 36 -4.03 -11.72 1.17
N LEU A 37 -4.52 -12.28 0.06
CA LEU A 37 -5.04 -11.50 -1.07
C LEU A 37 -6.09 -10.48 -0.65
N PHE A 38 -7.08 -10.91 0.15
CA PHE A 38 -8.21 -10.05 0.54
C PHE A 38 -7.76 -8.84 1.36
N SER A 39 -6.85 -9.01 2.31
CA SER A 39 -6.32 -7.90 3.11
C SER A 39 -5.64 -6.86 2.22
N TRP A 40 -4.77 -7.30 1.31
CA TRP A 40 -4.06 -6.36 0.41
C TRP A 40 -4.98 -5.70 -0.61
N LEU A 41 -6.04 -6.40 -1.04
CA LEU A 41 -7.03 -5.81 -1.92
C LEU A 41 -7.85 -4.72 -1.21
N ILE A 42 -8.30 -4.97 0.01
CA ILE A 42 -9.01 -3.98 0.84
C ILE A 42 -8.12 -2.75 1.06
N TRP A 43 -6.89 -2.96 1.54
CA TRP A 43 -5.93 -1.88 1.75
C TRP A 43 -5.58 -1.11 0.47
N GLY A 44 -5.42 -1.80 -0.65
CA GLY A 44 -5.18 -1.17 -1.95
C GLY A 44 -6.31 -0.25 -2.37
N ILE A 45 -7.54 -0.75 -2.32
CA ILE A 45 -8.73 0.01 -2.72
C ILE A 45 -8.95 1.20 -1.78
N THR A 46 -8.92 1.00 -0.46
CA THR A 46 -9.16 2.07 0.51
C THR A 46 -8.08 3.16 0.43
N THR A 47 -6.81 2.78 0.23
CA THR A 47 -5.71 3.75 0.08
C THR A 47 -5.88 4.58 -1.20
N LEU A 48 -6.32 3.97 -2.31
CA LEU A 48 -6.62 4.70 -3.54
C LEU A 48 -7.82 5.65 -3.37
N ILE A 49 -8.87 5.23 -2.66
CA ILE A 49 -10.00 6.12 -2.32
C ILE A 49 -9.50 7.34 -1.54
N VAL A 50 -8.67 7.13 -0.51
CA VAL A 50 -8.07 8.23 0.27
C VAL A 50 -7.21 9.13 -0.59
N PHE A 51 -6.43 8.56 -1.51
CA PHE A 51 -5.62 9.36 -2.45
C PHE A 51 -6.49 10.29 -3.30
N PHE A 52 -7.55 9.76 -3.92
CA PHE A 52 -8.46 10.58 -4.73
C PHE A 52 -9.22 11.60 -3.88
N ALA A 53 -9.64 11.25 -2.66
CA ALA A 53 -10.25 12.19 -1.73
C ALA A 53 -9.30 13.34 -1.36
N GLN A 54 -8.01 13.05 -1.16
CA GLN A 54 -7.02 14.11 -0.92
C GLN A 54 -6.74 14.98 -2.14
N LEU A 55 -6.80 14.42 -3.35
CA LEU A 55 -6.67 15.22 -4.57
C LEU A 55 -7.85 16.18 -4.74
N GLU A 56 -9.08 15.71 -4.48
CA GLU A 56 -10.31 16.52 -4.51
C GLU A 56 -10.25 17.65 -3.47
N ALA A 57 -9.75 17.35 -2.27
CA ALA A 57 -9.53 18.34 -1.20
C ALA A 57 -8.32 19.27 -1.42
N ASN A 58 -7.77 19.37 -2.63
CA ASN A 58 -6.60 20.20 -2.97
C ASN A 58 -5.33 19.88 -2.15
N GLY A 59 -5.15 18.62 -1.75
CA GLY A 59 -3.99 18.15 -0.97
C GLY A 59 -2.65 18.28 -1.70
N GLY A 60 -2.67 18.30 -3.04
CA GLY A 60 -1.50 18.55 -3.89
C GLY A 60 -0.38 17.54 -3.66
N ILE A 61 0.87 18.03 -3.53
CA ILE A 61 2.07 17.19 -3.34
C ILE A 61 1.99 16.32 -2.07
N GLY A 62 1.20 16.72 -1.07
CA GLY A 62 0.98 15.94 0.16
C GLY A 62 0.29 14.59 -0.07
N ALA A 63 -0.51 14.47 -1.14
CA ALA A 63 -1.24 13.25 -1.45
C ALA A 63 -0.38 12.19 -2.15
N TRP A 64 0.76 12.57 -2.73
CA TRP A 64 1.59 11.68 -3.57
C TRP A 64 2.08 10.41 -2.85
N PRO A 65 2.56 10.46 -1.59
CA PRO A 65 2.98 9.25 -0.88
C PRO A 65 1.84 8.24 -0.72
N ILE A 66 0.59 8.71 -0.59
CA ILE A 66 -0.59 7.86 -0.44
C ILE A 66 -0.91 7.18 -1.77
N GLY A 67 -0.89 7.92 -2.87
CA GLY A 67 -1.09 7.35 -4.21
C GLY A 67 -0.04 6.28 -4.54
N ILE A 68 1.23 6.56 -4.26
CA ILE A 68 2.33 5.59 -4.43
C ILE A 68 2.11 4.35 -3.56
N SER A 69 1.76 4.55 -2.29
CA SER A 69 1.47 3.43 -1.38
C SER A 69 0.28 2.61 -1.86
N GLY A 70 -0.77 3.24 -2.39
CA GLY A 70 -1.94 2.58 -2.98
C GLY A 70 -1.61 1.73 -4.20
N VAL A 71 -0.72 2.21 -5.08
CA VAL A 71 -0.24 1.42 -6.22
C VAL A 71 0.58 0.22 -5.75
N ILE A 72 1.45 0.41 -4.76
CA ILE A 72 2.28 -0.68 -4.21
C ILE A 72 1.42 -1.74 -3.51
N THR A 73 0.41 -1.35 -2.73
CA THR A 73 -0.50 -2.29 -2.05
C THR A 73 -1.33 -3.09 -3.04
N VAL A 74 -1.84 -2.47 -4.11
CA VAL A 74 -2.50 -3.17 -5.22
C VAL A 74 -1.54 -4.13 -5.92
N TYR A 75 -0.28 -3.73 -6.14
CA TYR A 75 0.73 -4.62 -6.70
C TYR A 75 1.02 -5.83 -5.80
N ILE A 76 1.05 -5.65 -4.48
CA ILE A 76 1.18 -6.75 -3.52
C ILE A 76 -0.05 -7.67 -3.55
N ALA A 77 -1.26 -7.13 -3.69
CA ALA A 77 -2.46 -7.93 -3.88
C ALA A 77 -2.34 -8.80 -5.15
N PHE A 78 -1.89 -8.21 -6.25
CA PHE A 78 -1.61 -8.93 -7.49
C PHE A 78 -0.56 -10.03 -7.31
N LEU A 79 0.57 -9.74 -6.64
CA LEU A 79 1.59 -10.75 -6.35
C LEU A 79 1.05 -11.90 -5.48
N SER A 80 0.20 -11.57 -4.52
CA SER A 80 -0.46 -12.56 -3.65
C SER A 80 -1.33 -13.53 -4.45
N TYR A 81 -2.11 -12.99 -5.39
CA TYR A 81 -2.93 -13.78 -6.30
C TYR A 81 -2.07 -14.70 -7.19
N VAL A 82 -1.03 -14.17 -7.84
CA VAL A 82 -0.17 -14.93 -8.76
C VAL A 82 0.61 -16.03 -8.04
N LYS A 83 1.13 -15.73 -6.84
CA LYS A 83 1.91 -16.69 -6.04
C LYS A 83 1.03 -17.68 -5.27
N ARG A 84 -0.31 -17.61 -5.40
CA ARG A 84 -1.29 -18.41 -4.65
C ARG A 84 -0.99 -18.42 -3.14
N SER A 85 -0.66 -17.25 -2.59
CA SER A 85 -0.58 -17.11 -1.14
C SER A 85 -1.96 -17.29 -0.52
N ASP A 86 -2.00 -17.83 0.70
CA ASP A 86 -3.19 -18.41 1.35
C ASP A 86 -4.48 -17.65 1.04
N ILE A 87 -5.35 -18.30 0.25
CA ILE A 87 -6.70 -17.82 -0.11
C ILE A 87 -7.71 -18.32 0.94
N SER A 88 -7.29 -19.19 1.86
CA SER A 88 -8.15 -19.70 2.91
C SER A 88 -8.46 -18.58 3.92
N ILE A 89 -9.75 -18.24 4.04
CA ILE A 89 -10.25 -17.34 5.07
C ILE A 89 -10.63 -18.21 6.26
N THR A 90 -9.90 -18.06 7.37
CA THR A 90 -10.18 -18.81 8.59
C THR A 90 -11.20 -18.04 9.44
N HIS A 91 -12.01 -18.71 10.27
CA HIS A 91 -13.05 -18.05 11.08
C HIS A 91 -12.52 -16.94 11.99
N LEU A 92 -11.23 -16.98 12.37
CA LEU A 92 -10.56 -15.95 13.15
C LEU A 92 -10.26 -14.68 12.34
N ASP A 93 -10.10 -14.77 11.02
CA ASP A 93 -9.85 -13.60 10.16
C ASP A 93 -11.06 -12.67 10.10
N ARG A 94 -12.28 -13.16 10.38
CA ARG A 94 -13.50 -12.32 10.52
C ARG A 94 -13.48 -11.41 11.74
N LEU A 95 -12.68 -11.74 12.75
CA LEU A 95 -12.68 -11.04 14.03
C LEU A 95 -11.64 -9.90 14.07
N PHE A 96 -10.64 -9.94 13.16
CA PHE A 96 -9.53 -8.98 13.07
C PHE A 96 -9.51 -8.18 11.74
N LEU A 97 -10.49 -8.38 10.85
CA LEU A 97 -10.76 -7.54 9.67
C LEU A 97 -11.64 -6.35 10.03
#